data_AF-A0A1M4ULI8-F1
#
_entry.id   AF-A0A1M4ULI8-F1
#
_cell.length_a   1.000
_cell.length_b   1.000
_cell.length_c   1.000
_cell.angle_alpha   90.00
_cell.angle_beta   90.00
_cell.angle_gamma   90.00
#
_symmetry.space_group_name_H-M   'P 1'
#
loop_
_entity.id
_entity.type
_entity.pdbx_description
1 polymer ?
#
loop_
_entity_poly.entity_id
_entity_poly.type
_entity_poly.pdbx_seq_one_letter_code
_entity_poly.pdbx_strand_id
1 'polypeptide(L)'
;MAYAIDIDGYIGDWTGSKKAIKNILANYKGKPVTARVNSLGGDVNHALDISAQFEEHGNITVDLFSFNASAATVLTLGANKVRAHVDSLYLIHKAMSWVDEWGYMNEDDIQAVIDQLTKEKKENEKVTLVIARKYANKSGKSITEILNLMKEQTWLTSQEAKEWGFVDEVFGKHESTKLNSVEMKARFNTIGLPIPERFNEKDDSIFQLIKDGFADLKNAILPKDNQTDNNPQNPIINMRKEFTHINTILNKEGVEEIDKKVNLSVDDVEKINSAIETANKAKNDAEALVTTKENKIAELETEVKNLKGSAGDTTNPVNSKTDNDSEGTGDEHTEFLNAAISARKMYDNLPD
;
A
#
# COMPACT_ATOMS: atom_id res chain seq x y z
N MET A 1 -29.26 -5.13 9.39
CA MET A 1 -28.89 -3.82 9.98
C MET A 1 -29.14 -2.78 8.90
N ALA A 2 -29.81 -1.66 9.18
CA ALA A 2 -30.07 -0.63 8.17
C ALA A 2 -28.92 0.38 8.17
N TYR A 3 -28.30 0.60 7.01
CA TYR A 3 -27.23 1.58 6.83
C TYR A 3 -27.84 2.93 6.47
N ALA A 4 -27.45 3.97 7.21
CA ALA A 4 -27.90 5.34 6.91
C ALA A 4 -27.07 5.98 5.79
N ILE A 5 -25.82 5.52 5.64
CA ILE A 5 -24.90 5.91 4.58
C ILE A 5 -24.44 4.61 3.88
N ASP A 6 -24.50 4.58 2.55
CA ASP A 6 -23.95 3.49 1.74
C ASP A 6 -23.05 4.09 0.65
N ILE A 7 -21.76 3.83 0.77
CA ILE A 7 -20.73 4.28 -0.16
C ILE A 7 -20.25 3.04 -0.92
N ASP A 8 -20.69 2.93 -2.18
CA ASP A 8 -20.32 1.87 -3.09
C ASP A 8 -19.76 2.49 -4.38
N GLY A 9 -18.46 2.31 -4.62
CA GLY A 9 -17.76 2.92 -5.75
C GLY A 9 -16.97 4.19 -5.40
N TYR A 10 -16.83 5.11 -6.35
CA TYR A 10 -15.88 6.23 -6.26
C TYR A 10 -16.21 7.25 -5.15
N ILE A 11 -15.21 7.65 -4.37
CA ILE A 11 -15.32 8.75 -3.40
C ILE A 11 -15.24 10.08 -4.16
N GLY A 12 -16.31 10.85 -4.18
CA GLY A 12 -16.38 12.05 -5.03
C GLY A 12 -17.78 12.26 -5.58
N ASP A 13 -18.38 11.17 -6.03
CA ASP A 13 -19.63 11.18 -6.79
C ASP A 13 -20.84 10.77 -5.95
N TRP A 14 -22.03 11.18 -6.39
CA TRP A 14 -23.32 10.70 -5.87
C TRP A 14 -23.34 10.57 -4.33
N THR A 15 -23.52 9.35 -3.83
CA THR A 15 -23.61 9.01 -2.40
C THR A 15 -22.26 9.09 -1.68
N GLY A 16 -21.14 8.99 -2.40
CA GLY A 16 -19.78 9.17 -1.89
C GLY A 16 -19.29 10.63 -1.88
N SER A 17 -20.14 11.59 -2.24
CA SER A 17 -19.78 13.01 -2.24
C SER A 17 -19.89 13.65 -0.85
N LYS A 18 -18.97 14.55 -0.51
CA LYS A 18 -19.01 15.27 0.78
C LYS A 18 -20.31 16.03 1.03
N LYS A 19 -20.98 16.50 -0.03
CA LYS A 19 -22.29 17.16 0.04
C LYS A 19 -23.41 16.18 0.39
N ALA A 20 -23.44 15.00 -0.23
CA ALA A 20 -24.44 13.99 0.07
C ALA A 20 -24.33 13.51 1.51
N ILE A 21 -23.11 13.20 1.96
CA ILE A 21 -22.85 12.79 3.34
C ILE A 21 -23.31 13.87 4.33
N LYS A 22 -22.98 15.14 4.09
CA LYS A 22 -23.41 16.27 4.94
C LYS A 22 -24.92 16.34 5.08
N ASN A 23 -25.63 16.20 3.96
CA ASN A 23 -27.10 16.24 3.95
C ASN A 23 -27.71 15.05 4.68
N ILE A 24 -27.13 13.85 4.57
CA ILE A 24 -27.58 12.68 5.32
C ILE A 24 -27.38 12.93 6.81
N LEU A 25 -26.15 13.28 7.24
CA LEU A 25 -25.82 13.48 8.65
C LEU A 25 -26.66 14.59 9.32
N ALA A 26 -27.08 15.61 8.58
CA ALA A 26 -27.98 16.63 9.08
C ALA A 26 -29.31 16.06 9.62
N ASN A 27 -29.78 14.93 9.09
CA ASN A 27 -31.00 14.25 9.54
C ASN A 27 -30.77 13.32 10.75
N TYR A 28 -29.51 13.11 11.15
CA TYR A 28 -29.13 12.18 12.22
C TYR A 28 -28.46 12.85 13.42
N LYS A 29 -28.56 14.18 13.56
CA LYS A 29 -27.98 14.91 14.70
C LYS A 29 -28.32 14.25 16.06
N GLY A 30 -27.28 13.92 16.82
CA GLY A 30 -27.39 13.30 18.14
C GLY A 30 -27.81 11.83 18.14
N LYS A 31 -27.91 11.18 16.96
CA LYS A 31 -28.28 9.77 16.82
C LYS A 31 -27.08 8.97 16.31
N PRO A 32 -26.93 7.68 16.67
CA PRO A 32 -25.92 6.83 16.07
C PRO A 32 -26.18 6.62 14.58
N VAL A 33 -25.10 6.62 13.80
CA VAL A 33 -25.13 6.39 12.34
C VAL A 33 -24.16 5.27 12.00
N THR A 34 -24.62 4.33 11.18
CA THR A 34 -23.76 3.30 10.60
C THR A 34 -23.64 3.51 9.10
N ALA A 35 -22.40 3.62 8.62
CA ALA A 35 -22.05 3.74 7.22
C ALA A 35 -21.51 2.41 6.69
N ARG A 36 -22.00 1.97 5.54
CA ARG A 36 -21.42 0.86 4.78
C ARG A 36 -20.46 1.43 3.75
N VAL A 37 -19.27 0.84 3.63
CA VAL A 37 -18.25 1.26 2.67
C VAL A 37 -17.69 0.05 1.93
N ASN A 38 -17.68 0.16 0.60
CA ASN A 38 -17.03 -0.74 -0.35
C ASN A 38 -16.49 0.11 -1.50
N SER A 39 -15.22 0.52 -1.41
CA SER A 39 -14.68 1.51 -2.35
C SER A 39 -13.17 1.41 -2.49
N LEU A 40 -12.70 1.48 -3.73
CA LEU A 40 -11.27 1.53 -4.05
C LEU A 40 -10.68 2.94 -3.92
N GLY A 41 -11.49 3.92 -3.51
CA GLY A 41 -11.07 5.31 -3.28
C GLY A 41 -11.67 6.31 -4.26
N GLY A 42 -10.93 7.40 -4.46
CA GLY A 42 -11.35 8.55 -5.26
C GLY A 42 -10.73 9.85 -4.76
N ASP A 43 -11.50 10.92 -4.76
CA ASP A 43 -11.07 12.27 -4.42
C ASP A 43 -10.69 12.41 -2.92
N VAL A 44 -9.44 12.76 -2.68
CA VAL A 44 -8.87 12.94 -1.33
C VAL A 44 -9.49 14.12 -0.59
N ASN A 45 -9.86 15.19 -1.29
CA ASN A 45 -10.52 16.36 -0.68
C ASN A 45 -11.89 15.97 -0.12
N HIS A 46 -12.67 15.18 -0.86
CA HIS A 46 -13.93 14.63 -0.40
C HIS A 46 -13.73 13.70 0.80
N ALA A 47 -12.76 12.80 0.76
CA ALA A 47 -12.49 11.91 1.89
C ALA A 47 -12.09 12.64 3.17
N LEU A 48 -11.22 13.66 3.08
CA LEU A 48 -10.81 14.46 4.23
C LEU A 48 -11.98 15.25 4.83
N ASP A 49 -12.85 15.82 3.99
CA ASP A 49 -14.04 16.53 4.45
C ASP A 49 -15.05 15.58 5.09
N ILE A 50 -15.30 14.41 4.47
CA ILE A 50 -16.17 13.37 5.04
C ILE A 50 -15.61 12.87 6.38
N SER A 51 -14.29 12.67 6.49
CA SER A 51 -13.64 12.33 7.76
C SER A 51 -13.93 13.39 8.82
N ALA A 52 -13.78 14.68 8.49
CA ALA A 52 -14.08 15.76 9.44
C ALA A 52 -15.56 15.80 9.82
N GLN A 53 -16.48 15.57 8.87
CA GLN A 53 -17.91 15.49 9.17
C GLN A 53 -18.25 14.31 10.09
N PHE A 54 -17.58 13.16 9.92
CA PHE A 54 -17.75 12.01 10.80
C PHE A 54 -17.25 12.31 12.21
N GLU A 55 -16.12 13.00 12.32
CA GLU A 55 -15.53 13.42 13.58
C GLU A 55 -16.44 14.43 14.30
N GLU A 56 -16.95 15.44 13.60
CA GLU A 56 -17.90 16.43 14.13
C GLU A 56 -19.21 15.78 14.61
N HIS A 57 -19.68 14.77 13.89
CA HIS A 57 -20.88 14.02 14.30
C HIS A 57 -20.64 13.14 15.54
N GLY A 58 -19.43 12.59 15.70
CA GLY A 58 -18.96 11.89 16.90
C GLY A 58 -19.55 10.49 17.15
N ASN A 59 -20.71 10.14 16.57
CA ASN A 59 -21.35 8.84 16.77
C ASN A 59 -21.51 8.04 15.46
N ILE A 60 -20.40 7.89 14.74
CA ILE A 60 -20.32 7.19 13.46
C ILE A 60 -19.62 5.83 13.63
N THR A 61 -20.27 4.77 13.15
CA THR A 61 -19.63 3.47 12.92
C THR A 61 -19.52 3.22 11.42
N VAL A 62 -18.32 2.88 10.93
CA VAL A 62 -18.09 2.48 9.54
C VAL A 62 -17.91 0.96 9.46
N ASP A 63 -18.66 0.32 8.58
CA ASP A 63 -18.52 -1.10 8.25
C ASP A 63 -17.90 -1.25 6.85
N LEU A 64 -16.70 -1.82 6.80
CA LEU A 64 -15.95 -2.08 5.58
C LEU A 64 -16.27 -3.46 5.02
N PHE A 65 -16.57 -3.52 3.73
CA PHE A 65 -16.84 -4.76 3.00
C PHE A 65 -15.96 -4.87 1.77
N SER A 66 -15.62 -6.10 1.36
CA SER A 66 -14.88 -6.38 0.12
C SER A 66 -13.56 -5.59 0.02
N PHE A 67 -13.38 -4.66 -0.92
CA PHE A 67 -12.10 -3.96 -1.09
C PHE A 67 -12.21 -2.50 -0.70
N ASN A 68 -11.34 -2.06 0.21
CA ASN A 68 -11.31 -0.69 0.71
C ASN A 68 -9.91 -0.13 0.58
N ALA A 69 -9.75 0.92 -0.22
CA ALA A 69 -8.44 1.51 -0.48
C ALA A 69 -8.47 3.04 -0.57
N SER A 70 -7.30 3.64 -0.41
CA SER A 70 -7.07 5.05 -0.72
C SER A 70 -8.04 6.01 0.01
N ALA A 71 -8.68 6.94 -0.69
CA ALA A 71 -9.65 7.87 -0.11
C ALA A 71 -10.75 7.19 0.73
N ALA A 72 -11.15 5.95 0.40
CA ALA A 72 -12.14 5.20 1.16
C ALA A 72 -11.62 4.78 2.55
N THR A 73 -10.32 4.52 2.68
CA THR A 73 -9.69 4.23 3.97
C THR A 73 -9.38 5.50 4.75
N VAL A 74 -9.17 6.64 4.08
CA VAL A 74 -8.97 7.95 4.70
C VAL A 74 -10.23 8.48 5.39
N LEU A 75 -11.41 8.35 4.75
CA LEU A 75 -12.65 8.87 5.34
C LEU A 75 -13.01 8.16 6.66
N THR A 76 -12.59 6.91 6.85
CA THR A 76 -12.88 6.14 8.07
C THR A 76 -12.13 6.68 9.29
N LEU A 77 -11.07 7.46 9.09
CA LEU A 77 -10.22 7.97 10.16
C LEU A 77 -10.91 9.01 11.06
N GLY A 78 -12.05 9.55 10.62
CA GLY A 78 -12.90 10.40 11.46
C GLY A 78 -14.04 9.66 12.14
N ALA A 79 -14.22 8.36 11.87
CA ALA A 79 -15.27 7.57 12.49
C ALA A 79 -14.91 7.22 13.93
N ASN A 80 -15.92 7.20 14.80
CA ASN A 80 -15.75 6.77 16.18
C ASN A 80 -15.41 5.28 16.28
N LYS A 81 -15.94 4.46 15.37
CA LYS A 81 -15.63 3.04 15.29
C LYS A 81 -15.55 2.58 13.83
N VAL A 82 -14.52 1.81 13.51
CA VAL A 82 -14.32 1.15 12.21
C VAL A 82 -14.38 -0.35 12.41
N ARG A 83 -15.27 -1.01 11.69
CA ARG A 83 -15.40 -2.46 11.68
C ARG A 83 -15.16 -2.98 10.27
N ALA A 84 -14.57 -4.15 10.15
CA ALA A 84 -14.28 -4.76 8.86
C ALA A 84 -14.91 -6.16 8.79
N HIS A 85 -15.59 -6.46 7.69
CA HIS A 85 -16.03 -7.83 7.43
C HIS A 85 -14.79 -8.72 7.27
N VAL A 86 -14.85 -9.98 7.71
CA VAL A 86 -13.73 -10.93 7.63
C VAL A 86 -13.19 -11.15 6.21
N ASP A 87 -14.04 -10.96 5.19
CA ASP A 87 -13.66 -11.11 3.78
C ASP A 87 -13.14 -9.80 3.14
N SER A 88 -13.03 -8.73 3.94
CA SER A 88 -12.59 -7.43 3.46
C SER A 88 -11.08 -7.27 3.47
N LEU A 89 -10.59 -6.45 2.53
CA LEU A 89 -9.22 -6.02 2.43
C LEU A 89 -9.12 -4.50 2.59
N TYR A 90 -7.99 -4.06 3.13
CA TYR A 90 -7.68 -2.67 3.46
C TYR A 90 -6.34 -2.28 2.84
N LEU A 91 -6.27 -1.17 2.11
CA LEU A 91 -5.03 -0.68 1.53
C LEU A 91 -4.86 0.82 1.77
N ILE A 92 -3.66 1.21 2.15
CA ILE A 92 -3.22 2.60 2.20
C ILE A 92 -2.07 2.81 1.23
N HIS A 93 -2.01 3.98 0.61
CA HIS A 93 -0.94 4.31 -0.33
C HIS A 93 -0.68 5.82 -0.37
N LYS A 94 0.46 6.22 -0.95
CA LYS A 94 0.84 7.63 -1.13
C LYS A 94 -0.18 8.39 -1.98
N ALA A 95 -0.27 9.70 -1.81
CA ALA A 95 -1.13 10.51 -2.67
C ALA A 95 -0.73 10.33 -4.14
N MET A 96 -1.73 10.09 -4.99
CA MET A 96 -1.58 9.88 -6.41
C MET A 96 -2.27 11.03 -7.15
N SER A 97 -1.65 11.48 -8.23
CA SER A 97 -2.26 12.40 -9.20
C SER A 97 -2.35 11.70 -10.55
N TRP A 98 -3.36 12.07 -11.32
CA TRP A 98 -3.44 11.71 -12.72
C TRP A 98 -2.37 12.51 -13.48
N VAL A 99 -1.61 11.85 -14.33
CA VAL A 99 -0.59 12.44 -15.19
C VAL A 99 -0.84 11.91 -16.59
N ASP A 100 -0.96 12.81 -17.57
CA ASP A 100 -1.29 12.44 -18.95
C ASP A 100 -0.59 13.35 -19.93
N GLU A 101 0.42 12.83 -20.63
CA GLU A 101 1.24 13.64 -21.56
C GLU A 101 1.41 12.93 -22.90
N TRP A 102 0.92 13.57 -23.97
CA TRP A 102 0.86 13.00 -25.32
C TRP A 102 1.28 14.00 -26.41
N GLY A 103 2.08 13.53 -27.36
CA GLY A 103 2.45 14.27 -28.58
C GLY A 103 3.92 14.15 -28.95
N TYR A 104 4.31 14.85 -30.02
CA TYR A 104 5.72 15.06 -30.36
C TYR A 104 6.27 16.21 -29.52
N MET A 105 7.39 15.98 -28.84
CA MET A 105 8.05 16.94 -27.95
C MET A 105 9.52 17.08 -28.35
N ASN A 106 10.02 18.32 -28.44
CA ASN A 106 11.45 18.57 -28.54
C ASN A 106 12.12 18.56 -27.14
N GLU A 107 13.43 18.79 -27.05
CA GLU A 107 14.12 18.76 -25.75
C GLU A 107 13.58 19.76 -24.70
N ASP A 108 13.14 20.94 -25.14
CA ASP A 108 12.63 21.98 -24.24
C ASP A 108 11.23 21.63 -23.72
N ASP A 109 10.38 21.05 -24.57
CA ASP A 109 9.05 20.56 -24.20
C ASP A 109 9.15 19.44 -23.14
N ILE A 110 10.09 18.50 -23.32
CA ILE A 110 10.34 17.43 -22.36
C ILE A 110 10.80 17.99 -21.01
N GLN A 111 11.70 18.99 -21.02
CA GLN A 111 12.17 19.60 -19.79
C GLN A 111 11.04 20.32 -19.04
N ALA A 112 10.14 21.00 -19.75
CA ALA A 112 8.98 21.65 -19.14
C ALA A 112 8.06 20.65 -18.42
N VAL A 113 7.81 19.48 -19.03
CA VAL A 113 7.04 18.40 -18.41
C VAL A 113 7.73 17.86 -17.15
N ILE A 114 9.05 17.65 -17.19
CA ILE A 114 9.83 17.20 -16.02
C ILE A 114 9.69 18.19 -14.86
N ASP A 115 9.77 19.49 -15.14
CA ASP A 115 9.66 20.55 -14.13
C ASP A 115 8.25 20.58 -13.51
N GLN A 116 7.21 20.42 -14.35
CA GLN A 116 5.82 20.31 -13.89
C GLN A 116 5.62 19.08 -12.99
N LEU A 117 6.05 17.90 -13.43
CA LEU A 117 5.92 16.66 -12.65
C LEU A 117 6.71 16.72 -11.34
N THR A 118 7.88 17.38 -11.35
CA THR A 118 8.67 17.62 -10.14
C THR A 118 7.91 18.50 -9.15
N LYS A 119 7.18 19.50 -9.62
CA LYS A 119 6.32 20.34 -8.78
C LYS A 119 5.12 19.55 -8.24
N GLU A 120 4.42 18.81 -9.09
CA GLU A 120 3.26 17.99 -8.69
C GLU A 120 3.64 16.92 -7.67
N LYS A 121 4.79 16.25 -7.86
CA LYS A 121 5.34 15.31 -6.88
C LYS A 121 5.49 15.96 -5.49
N LYS A 122 6.03 17.18 -5.42
CA LYS A 122 6.20 17.90 -4.14
C LYS A 122 4.86 18.23 -3.48
N GLU A 123 3.82 18.53 -4.26
CA GLU A 123 2.47 18.73 -3.70
C GLU A 123 1.87 17.41 -3.19
N ASN A 124 2.05 16.30 -3.92
CA ASN A 124 1.64 14.97 -3.46
C ASN A 124 2.37 14.53 -2.18
N GLU A 125 3.63 14.89 -2.00
CA GLU A 125 4.37 14.64 -0.76
C GLU A 125 3.72 15.34 0.44
N LYS A 126 3.22 16.58 0.27
CA LYS A 126 2.49 17.30 1.33
C LYS A 126 1.17 16.62 1.66
N VAL A 127 0.39 16.24 0.65
CA VAL A 127 -0.89 15.52 0.84
C VAL A 127 -0.66 14.18 1.53
N THR A 128 0.36 13.44 1.08
CA THR A 128 0.79 12.17 1.69
C THR A 128 1.09 12.36 3.17
N LEU A 129 1.83 13.40 3.56
CA LEU A 129 2.17 13.67 4.96
C LEU A 129 0.93 14.00 5.81
N VAL A 130 -0.03 14.76 5.26
CA VAL A 130 -1.30 15.06 5.95
C VAL A 130 -2.07 13.77 6.23
N ILE A 131 -2.20 12.90 5.23
CA ILE A 131 -2.91 11.63 5.36
C ILE A 131 -2.17 10.68 6.33
N ALA A 132 -0.85 10.57 6.20
CA ALA A 132 -0.02 9.72 7.06
C ALA A 132 -0.15 10.11 8.54
N ARG A 133 -0.25 11.41 8.85
CA ARG A 133 -0.52 11.88 10.22
C ARG A 133 -1.86 11.40 10.75
N LYS A 134 -2.92 11.39 9.94
CA LYS A 134 -4.24 10.87 10.38
C LYS A 134 -4.17 9.36 10.66
N TYR A 135 -3.51 8.59 9.79
CA TYR A 135 -3.30 7.16 10.02
C TYR A 135 -2.46 6.88 11.28
N ALA A 136 -1.38 7.65 11.48
CA ALA A 136 -0.55 7.54 12.68
C ALA A 136 -1.36 7.84 13.96
N ASN A 137 -2.19 8.88 13.93
CA ASN A 137 -3.07 9.23 15.05
C ASN A 137 -4.10 8.13 15.36
N LYS A 138 -4.70 7.52 14.34
CA LYS A 138 -5.70 6.44 14.50
C LYS A 138 -5.05 5.14 15.01
N SER A 139 -3.89 4.78 14.47
CA SER A 139 -3.20 3.51 14.77
C SER A 139 -2.30 3.53 15.99
N GLY A 140 -1.82 4.70 16.41
CA GLY A 140 -0.75 4.83 17.40
C GLY A 140 0.65 4.47 16.87
N LYS A 141 0.80 4.20 15.57
CA LYS A 141 2.10 3.95 14.92
C LYS A 141 2.83 5.26 14.62
N SER A 142 4.14 5.19 14.43
CA SER A 142 4.91 6.35 13.99
C SER A 142 4.55 6.74 12.55
N ILE A 143 4.70 8.02 12.22
CA ILE A 143 4.49 8.53 10.84
C ILE A 143 5.41 7.78 9.86
N THR A 144 6.62 7.43 10.26
CA THR A 144 7.58 6.69 9.42
C THR A 144 7.07 5.29 9.07
N GLU A 145 6.54 4.54 10.04
CA GLU A 145 5.95 3.21 9.79
C GLU A 145 4.77 3.31 8.82
N ILE A 146 3.91 4.32 9.01
CA ILE A 146 2.78 4.56 8.10
C ILE A 146 3.27 4.91 6.69
N LEU A 147 4.27 5.78 6.55
CA LEU A 147 4.82 6.15 5.24
C LEU A 147 5.46 4.97 4.52
N ASN A 148 6.09 4.06 5.26
CA ASN A 148 6.64 2.82 4.70
C ASN A 148 5.52 1.90 4.21
N LEU A 149 4.47 1.68 5.00
CA LEU A 149 3.32 0.89 4.57
C LEU A 149 2.61 1.51 3.35
N MET A 150 2.45 2.84 3.33
CA MET A 150 1.91 3.55 2.16
C MET A 150 2.80 3.42 0.91
N LYS A 151 4.11 3.22 1.08
CA LYS A 151 5.06 2.97 -0.02
C LYS A 151 4.95 1.55 -0.56
N GLU A 152 4.71 0.57 0.31
CA GLU A 152 4.55 -0.84 -0.08
C GLU A 152 3.29 -1.06 -0.93
N GLN A 153 2.24 -0.26 -0.70
CA GLN A 153 0.94 -0.36 -1.37
C GLN A 153 0.31 -1.75 -1.24
N THR A 154 0.57 -2.49 -0.17
CA THR A 154 0.07 -3.87 -0.01
C THR A 154 -1.36 -3.92 0.53
N TRP A 155 -2.11 -4.94 0.14
CA TRP A 155 -3.43 -5.22 0.72
C TRP A 155 -3.28 -5.93 2.07
N LEU A 156 -3.92 -5.37 3.09
CA LEU A 156 -4.07 -5.99 4.41
C LEU A 156 -5.40 -6.74 4.47
N THR A 157 -5.42 -7.91 5.09
CA THR A 157 -6.65 -8.55 5.55
C THR A 157 -7.33 -7.70 6.63
N SER A 158 -8.61 -7.97 6.91
CA SER A 158 -9.33 -7.31 8.01
C SER A 158 -8.64 -7.47 9.37
N GLN A 159 -7.95 -8.61 9.58
CA GLN A 159 -7.24 -8.91 10.82
C GLN A 159 -5.91 -8.14 10.90
N GLU A 160 -5.13 -8.10 9.82
CA GLU A 160 -3.90 -7.30 9.77
C GLU A 160 -4.22 -5.80 9.89
N ALA A 161 -5.28 -5.32 9.24
CA ALA A 161 -5.73 -3.93 9.38
C ALA A 161 -6.14 -3.58 10.83
N LYS A 162 -6.65 -4.56 11.58
CA LYS A 162 -6.93 -4.43 13.02
C LYS A 162 -5.65 -4.40 13.85
N GLU A 163 -4.67 -5.25 13.55
CA GLU A 163 -3.35 -5.26 14.21
C GLU A 163 -2.55 -3.98 13.96
N TRP A 164 -2.72 -3.39 12.77
CA TRP A 164 -2.23 -2.06 12.44
C TRP A 164 -3.00 -0.93 13.13
N GLY A 165 -4.15 -1.19 13.75
CA GLY A 165 -4.96 -0.19 14.45
C GLY A 165 -5.83 0.68 13.54
N PHE A 166 -6.00 0.32 12.27
CA PHE A 166 -6.93 1.02 11.35
C PHE A 166 -8.38 0.57 11.53
N VAL A 167 -8.56 -0.68 11.98
CA VAL A 167 -9.85 -1.31 12.23
C VAL A 167 -9.97 -1.65 13.72
N ASP A 168 -11.11 -1.34 14.32
CA ASP A 168 -11.36 -1.62 15.74
C ASP A 168 -11.92 -3.04 15.96
N GLU A 169 -12.74 -3.54 15.02
CA GLU A 169 -13.42 -4.83 15.13
C GLU A 169 -13.51 -5.57 13.79
N VAL A 170 -13.27 -6.88 13.81
CA VAL A 170 -13.55 -7.77 12.66
C VAL A 170 -14.87 -8.50 12.94
N PHE A 171 -15.77 -8.52 11.96
CA PHE A 171 -17.09 -9.16 12.09
C PHE A 171 -17.43 -10.04 10.88
N GLY A 172 -18.52 -10.79 11.00
CA GLY A 172 -18.98 -11.71 9.96
C GLY A 172 -18.41 -13.12 10.11
N LYS A 173 -18.81 -14.00 9.19
CA LYS A 173 -18.30 -15.36 9.08
C LYS A 173 -17.75 -15.51 7.68
N HIS A 174 -16.56 -16.09 7.56
CA HIS A 174 -15.95 -16.32 6.27
C HIS A 174 -16.75 -17.40 5.53
N GLU A 175 -17.36 -17.04 4.41
CA GLU A 175 -17.97 -18.00 3.49
C GLU A 175 -17.15 -18.05 2.20
N SER A 176 -16.74 -19.25 1.80
CA SER A 176 -15.93 -19.48 0.61
C SER A 176 -16.73 -19.16 -0.66
N THR A 177 -16.74 -17.89 -1.06
CA THR A 177 -17.33 -17.45 -2.33
C THR A 177 -16.26 -17.39 -3.41
N LYS A 178 -16.57 -17.97 -4.57
CA LYS A 178 -15.70 -17.89 -5.76
C LYS A 178 -15.81 -16.47 -6.33
N LEU A 179 -14.76 -15.67 -6.15
CA LEU A 179 -14.64 -14.33 -6.73
C LEU A 179 -14.28 -14.40 -8.22
N ASN A 180 -14.92 -13.57 -9.05
CA ASN A 180 -14.59 -13.43 -10.47
C ASN A 180 -13.30 -12.60 -10.62
N SER A 181 -12.20 -13.26 -10.99
CA SER A 181 -10.85 -12.69 -10.98
C SER A 181 -10.54 -11.76 -12.17
N VAL A 182 -11.23 -11.87 -13.31
CA VAL A 182 -10.88 -11.13 -14.53
C VAL A 182 -11.32 -9.67 -14.47
N GLU A 183 -12.58 -9.42 -14.13
CA GLU A 183 -13.13 -8.06 -14.01
C GLU A 183 -12.46 -7.28 -12.86
N MET A 184 -12.10 -7.99 -11.78
CA MET A 184 -11.43 -7.40 -10.63
C MET A 184 -9.99 -6.97 -10.94
N LYS A 185 -9.23 -7.78 -11.69
CA LYS A 185 -7.87 -7.43 -12.15
C LYS A 185 -7.87 -6.19 -13.05
N ALA A 186 -8.83 -6.11 -13.98
CA ALA A 186 -8.98 -4.93 -14.83
C ALA A 186 -9.24 -3.66 -14.01
N ARG A 187 -10.14 -3.73 -13.01
CA ARG A 187 -10.44 -2.60 -12.12
C ARG A 187 -9.21 -2.14 -11.34
N PHE A 188 -8.43 -3.04 -10.73
CA PHE A 188 -7.21 -2.67 -9.99
C PHE A 188 -6.16 -2.01 -10.88
N ASN A 189 -5.92 -2.56 -12.08
CA ASN A 189 -4.98 -1.99 -13.04
C ASN A 189 -5.40 -0.58 -13.48
N THR A 190 -6.69 -0.35 -13.77
CA THR A 190 -7.17 0.97 -14.21
C THR A 190 -7.02 2.07 -13.17
N ILE A 191 -6.99 1.73 -11.88
CA ILE A 191 -6.88 2.69 -10.78
C ILE A 191 -5.47 2.73 -10.16
N GLY A 192 -4.50 2.02 -10.75
CA GLY A 192 -3.12 1.98 -10.27
C GLY A 192 -2.93 1.31 -8.91
N LEU A 193 -3.84 0.43 -8.49
CA LEU A 193 -3.67 -0.36 -7.26
C LEU A 193 -3.13 -1.76 -7.59
N PRO A 194 -2.30 -2.36 -6.71
CA PRO A 194 -1.83 -3.71 -6.93
C PRO A 194 -2.97 -4.73 -6.82
N ILE A 195 -2.79 -5.87 -7.47
CA ILE A 195 -3.74 -6.98 -7.40
C ILE A 195 -3.57 -7.66 -6.02
N PRO A 196 -4.65 -7.87 -5.25
CA PRO A 196 -4.57 -8.61 -3.99
C PRO A 196 -4.04 -10.02 -4.20
N GLU A 197 -3.16 -10.48 -3.31
CA GLU A 197 -2.43 -11.75 -3.43
C GLU A 197 -3.32 -12.97 -3.63
N ARG A 198 -4.53 -12.97 -3.05
CA ARG A 198 -5.53 -14.02 -3.26
C ARG A 198 -5.99 -14.21 -4.72
N PHE A 199 -5.61 -13.29 -5.63
CA PHE A 199 -5.91 -13.34 -7.07
C PHE A 199 -4.67 -13.51 -7.95
N ASN A 200 -3.47 -13.56 -7.37
CA ASN A 200 -2.28 -13.92 -8.12
C ASN A 200 -2.24 -15.44 -8.29
N GLU A 201 -2.08 -15.90 -9.52
CA GLU A 201 -1.65 -17.27 -9.76
C GLU A 201 -0.19 -17.36 -9.31
N LYS A 202 -0.01 -17.96 -8.13
CA LYS A 202 1.22 -18.41 -7.48
C LYS A 202 2.53 -17.81 -8.00
N ASP A 203 3.09 -16.91 -7.20
CA ASP A 203 4.51 -16.98 -6.89
C ASP A 203 4.65 -17.02 -5.36
N ASP A 204 4.29 -18.18 -4.80
CA ASP A 204 4.25 -18.49 -3.35
C ASP A 204 5.64 -18.36 -2.69
N SER A 205 6.70 -18.13 -3.45
CA SER A 205 8.10 -18.18 -2.99
C SER A 205 8.46 -17.04 -2.03
N ILE A 206 8.09 -15.80 -2.35
CA ILE A 206 8.53 -14.62 -1.59
C ILE A 206 7.71 -14.43 -0.32
N PHE A 207 6.39 -14.65 -0.42
CA PHE A 207 5.50 -14.50 0.73
C PHE A 207 5.71 -15.61 1.75
N GLN A 208 6.01 -16.83 1.29
CA GLN A 208 6.34 -17.94 2.17
C GLN A 208 7.71 -17.73 2.84
N LEU A 209 8.73 -17.24 2.13
CA LEU A 209 10.04 -16.90 2.72
C LEU A 209 9.96 -15.79 3.78
N ILE A 210 9.18 -14.73 3.53
CA ILE A 210 8.99 -13.64 4.49
C ILE A 210 8.17 -14.13 5.69
N LYS A 211 7.08 -14.86 5.44
CA LYS A 211 6.23 -15.42 6.49
C LYS A 211 6.95 -16.46 7.35
N ASP A 212 7.77 -17.30 6.75
CA ASP A 212 8.60 -18.28 7.46
C ASP A 212 9.72 -17.57 8.22
N GLY A 213 10.34 -16.52 7.67
CA GLY A 213 11.29 -15.67 8.39
C GLY A 213 10.68 -14.97 9.61
N PHE A 214 9.46 -14.45 9.49
CA PHE A 214 8.73 -13.84 10.60
C PHE A 214 8.18 -14.88 11.60
N ALA A 215 7.77 -16.06 11.14
CA ALA A 215 7.28 -17.15 11.98
C ALA A 215 8.41 -17.83 12.74
N ASP A 216 9.58 -18.03 12.12
CA ASP A 216 10.78 -18.53 12.76
C ASP A 216 11.34 -17.51 13.75
N LEU A 217 11.30 -16.21 13.42
CA LEU A 217 11.61 -15.14 14.36
C LEU A 217 10.62 -15.13 15.54
N LYS A 218 9.32 -15.31 15.30
CA LYS A 218 8.29 -15.36 16.34
C LYS A 218 8.38 -16.62 17.21
N ASN A 219 8.73 -17.77 16.63
CA ASN A 219 8.89 -19.05 17.34
C ASN A 219 10.24 -19.17 18.04
N ALA A 220 11.29 -18.50 17.55
CA ALA A 220 12.59 -18.39 18.21
C ALA A 220 12.58 -17.37 19.36
N ILE A 221 11.74 -16.32 19.26
CA ILE A 221 11.58 -15.28 20.30
C ILE A 221 10.55 -15.67 21.37
N LEU A 222 9.67 -16.65 21.12
CA LEU A 222 8.66 -17.12 22.08
C LEU A 222 8.73 -18.64 22.28
N PRO A 223 9.14 -19.14 23.46
CA PRO A 223 8.81 -20.49 23.87
C PRO A 223 7.55 -20.54 24.73
N LYS A 224 6.88 -21.69 24.63
CA LYS A 224 5.61 -22.10 25.22
C LYS A 224 5.70 -22.25 26.75
N ASP A 225 4.54 -22.07 27.38
CA ASP A 225 4.29 -21.96 28.82
C ASP A 225 4.98 -22.97 29.77
N ASN A 226 5.35 -22.39 30.94
CA ASN A 226 5.51 -22.92 32.30
C ASN A 226 6.62 -23.93 32.68
N GLN A 227 7.59 -23.42 33.48
CA GLN A 227 7.86 -23.96 34.83
C GLN A 227 8.12 -22.82 35.82
N THR A 228 7.32 -22.78 36.89
CA THR A 228 7.52 -21.96 38.09
C THR A 228 8.61 -22.56 38.96
N ASP A 229 9.53 -21.74 39.49
CA ASP A 229 10.29 -22.08 40.69
C ASP A 229 10.33 -20.91 41.68
N ASN A 230 10.17 -21.25 42.96
CA ASN A 230 9.95 -20.34 44.08
C ASN A 230 11.26 -20.08 44.88
N ASN A 231 11.35 -18.85 45.40
CA ASN A 231 11.93 -18.43 46.71
C ASN A 231 13.47 -18.10 46.79
N PRO A 232 13.96 -17.37 47.83
CA PRO A 232 14.05 -15.90 47.90
C PRO A 232 15.43 -15.32 48.36
N GLN A 233 15.67 -14.02 48.11
CA GLN A 233 16.29 -12.96 48.99
C GLN A 233 17.20 -11.95 48.24
N ASN A 234 16.90 -10.67 48.51
CA ASN A 234 17.41 -9.41 47.90
C ASN A 234 18.93 -9.14 47.97
N PRO A 235 19.45 -8.34 47.01
CA PRO A 235 19.72 -6.91 47.26
C PRO A 235 18.74 -5.99 46.49
N ILE A 236 18.78 -4.66 46.69
CA ILE A 236 17.97 -3.72 45.88
C ILE A 236 18.50 -3.74 44.45
N ILE A 237 17.81 -4.49 43.58
CA ILE A 237 18.10 -4.61 42.15
C ILE A 237 17.36 -3.50 41.41
N ASN A 238 18.09 -2.67 40.66
CA ASN A 238 17.46 -1.74 39.73
C ASN A 238 17.18 -2.50 38.42
N MET A 239 15.91 -2.82 38.13
CA MET A 239 15.55 -3.53 36.90
C MET A 239 15.43 -2.56 35.72
N ARG A 240 16.24 -2.77 34.68
CA ARG A 240 16.28 -1.93 33.48
C ARG A 240 15.27 -2.42 32.45
N LYS A 241 14.03 -1.93 32.60
CA LYS A 241 12.90 -2.32 31.75
C LYS A 241 12.95 -1.70 30.34
N GLU A 242 13.75 -0.65 30.15
CA GLU A 242 13.83 0.06 28.87
C GLU A 242 14.57 -0.72 27.77
N PHE A 243 15.35 -1.75 28.13
CA PHE A 243 16.03 -2.62 27.16
C PHE A 243 15.07 -3.67 26.59
N THR A 244 13.97 -3.23 25.99
CA THR A 244 12.84 -4.05 25.56
C THR A 244 13.23 -5.24 24.69
N HIS A 245 14.15 -5.06 23.75
CA HIS A 245 14.62 -6.14 22.87
C HIS A 245 15.43 -7.19 23.63
N ILE A 246 16.34 -6.76 24.51
CA ILE A 246 17.16 -7.66 25.33
C ILE A 246 16.27 -8.40 26.35
N ASN A 247 15.38 -7.68 27.01
CA ASN A 247 14.41 -8.22 27.96
C ASN A 247 13.50 -9.28 27.30
N THR A 248 13.10 -9.05 26.05
CA THR A 248 12.30 -10.02 25.27
C THR A 248 13.13 -11.25 24.90
N ILE A 249 14.36 -11.09 24.37
CA ILE A 249 15.24 -12.21 24.00
C ILE A 249 15.56 -13.09 25.23
N LEU A 250 15.76 -12.46 26.38
CA LEU A 250 16.11 -13.15 27.62
C LEU A 250 14.89 -13.67 28.40
N ASN A 251 13.68 -13.31 27.99
CA ASN A 251 12.43 -13.56 28.70
C ASN A 251 12.47 -13.05 30.16
N LYS A 252 12.90 -11.80 30.35
CA LYS A 252 13.01 -11.14 31.66
C LYS A 252 12.19 -9.84 31.65
N GLU A 253 11.52 -9.54 32.77
CA GLU A 253 10.77 -8.28 32.92
C GLU A 253 11.69 -7.04 32.86
N GLY A 254 12.94 -7.22 33.27
CA GLY A 254 14.04 -6.26 33.11
C GLY A 254 15.36 -6.94 33.46
N VAL A 255 16.43 -6.60 32.75
CA VAL A 255 17.77 -7.03 33.17
C VAL A 255 18.19 -6.32 34.46
N GLU A 256 18.84 -7.07 35.33
CA GLU A 256 19.28 -6.59 36.62
C GLU A 256 20.52 -5.69 36.47
N GLU A 257 20.44 -4.46 36.98
CA GLU A 257 21.59 -3.55 37.08
C GLU A 257 22.08 -3.47 38.53
N ILE A 258 23.36 -3.75 38.72
CA ILE A 258 24.07 -3.60 40.00
C ILE A 258 25.32 -2.76 39.70
N ASP A 259 25.52 -1.66 40.44
CA ASP A 259 26.68 -0.76 40.27
C ASP A 259 26.92 -0.27 38.82
N LYS A 260 25.85 0.10 38.12
CA LYS A 260 25.86 0.51 36.70
C LYS A 260 26.35 -0.56 35.72
N LYS A 261 26.34 -1.82 36.14
CA LYS A 261 26.69 -2.98 35.31
C LYS A 261 25.48 -3.91 35.22
N VAL A 262 25.24 -4.40 34.00
CA VAL A 262 24.27 -5.46 33.75
C VAL A 262 25.01 -6.79 33.79
N ASN A 263 24.60 -7.69 34.70
CA ASN A 263 25.17 -9.02 34.80
C ASN A 263 24.31 -9.99 33.97
N LEU A 264 24.87 -10.53 32.90
CA LEU A 264 24.25 -11.56 32.07
C LEU A 264 24.92 -12.90 32.33
N SER A 265 24.14 -13.98 32.42
CA SER A 265 24.71 -15.33 32.45
C SER A 265 25.29 -15.70 31.08
N VAL A 266 26.10 -16.76 31.02
CA VAL A 266 26.59 -17.29 29.73
C VAL A 266 25.41 -17.70 28.84
N ASP A 267 24.40 -18.36 29.41
CA ASP A 267 23.15 -18.72 28.72
C ASP A 267 22.40 -17.49 28.16
N ASP A 268 22.38 -16.37 28.88
CA ASP A 268 21.75 -15.13 28.40
C ASP A 268 22.50 -14.59 27.16
N VAL A 269 23.83 -14.63 27.21
CA VAL A 269 24.67 -14.19 26.08
C VAL A 269 24.54 -15.14 24.89
N GLU A 270 24.43 -16.45 25.11
CA GLU A 270 24.19 -17.44 24.06
C GLU A 270 22.84 -17.20 23.36
N LYS A 271 21.77 -16.93 24.12
CA LYS A 271 20.45 -16.58 23.55
C LYS A 271 20.51 -15.32 22.69
N ILE A 272 21.20 -14.29 23.17
CA ILE A 272 21.40 -13.05 22.41
C ILE A 272 22.20 -13.34 21.13
N ASN A 273 23.27 -14.14 21.22
CA ASN A 273 24.08 -14.48 20.06
C ASN A 273 23.28 -15.26 19.01
N SER A 274 22.50 -16.27 19.42
CA SER A 274 21.64 -17.03 18.49
C SER A 274 20.55 -16.17 17.85
N ALA A 275 19.97 -15.22 18.59
CA ALA A 275 19.01 -14.27 18.04
C ALA A 275 19.64 -13.36 16.98
N ILE A 276 20.86 -12.88 17.23
CA ILE A 276 21.63 -12.05 16.28
C ILE A 276 22.04 -12.86 15.04
N GLU A 277 22.49 -14.10 15.21
CA GLU A 277 22.82 -15.00 14.09
C GLU A 277 21.61 -15.26 13.20
N THR A 278 20.44 -15.50 13.81
CA THR A 278 19.17 -15.70 13.09
C THR A 278 18.77 -14.44 12.32
N ALA A 279 18.87 -13.26 12.95
CA ALA A 279 18.55 -11.98 12.31
C ALA A 279 19.51 -11.67 11.15
N ASN A 280 20.81 -11.91 11.32
CA ASN A 280 21.81 -11.71 10.27
C ASN A 280 21.61 -12.67 9.10
N LYS A 281 21.25 -13.93 9.38
CA LYS A 281 20.92 -14.89 8.33
C LYS A 281 19.69 -14.43 7.54
N ALA A 282 18.61 -14.04 8.21
CA ALA A 282 17.41 -13.53 7.56
C ALA A 282 17.69 -12.28 6.71
N LYS A 283 18.54 -11.37 7.21
CA LYS A 283 19.00 -10.19 6.46
C LYS A 283 19.77 -10.59 5.20
N ASN A 284 20.75 -11.48 5.32
CA ASN A 284 21.58 -11.91 4.18
C ASN A 284 20.74 -12.63 3.12
N ASP A 285 19.78 -13.47 3.55
CA ASP A 285 18.87 -14.17 2.65
C ASP A 285 17.98 -13.16 1.88
N ALA A 286 17.50 -12.12 2.55
CA ALA A 286 16.74 -11.04 1.92
C ALA A 286 17.61 -10.22 0.93
N GLU A 287 18.84 -9.87 1.31
CA GLU A 287 19.77 -9.14 0.43
C GLU A 287 20.15 -9.95 -0.82
N ALA A 288 20.33 -11.27 -0.68
CA ALA A 288 20.58 -12.18 -1.81
C ALA A 288 19.38 -12.27 -2.77
N LEU A 289 18.15 -12.30 -2.23
CA LEU A 289 16.93 -12.29 -3.03
C LEU A 289 16.74 -10.97 -3.78
N VAL A 290 17.02 -9.83 -3.14
CA VAL A 290 16.97 -8.51 -3.80
C VAL A 290 17.96 -8.46 -4.96
N THR A 291 19.21 -8.86 -4.71
CA THR A 291 20.26 -8.89 -5.76
C THR A 291 19.87 -9.78 -6.94
N THR A 292 19.28 -10.96 -6.67
CA THR A 292 18.83 -11.89 -7.72
C THR A 292 17.74 -11.26 -8.59
N LYS A 293 16.81 -10.53 -7.97
CA LYS A 293 15.72 -9.86 -8.69
C LYS A 293 16.19 -8.63 -9.46
N GLU A 294 17.11 -7.84 -8.91
CA GLU A 294 17.72 -6.72 -9.63
C GLU A 294 18.45 -7.20 -10.90
N ASN A 295 19.18 -8.30 -10.81
CA ASN A 295 19.82 -8.92 -11.98
C ASN A 295 18.77 -9.38 -13.00
N LYS A 296 17.65 -9.97 -12.57
CA LYS A 296 16.58 -10.39 -13.47
C LYS A 296 15.87 -9.22 -14.15
N ILE A 297 15.68 -8.11 -13.44
CA ILE A 297 15.14 -6.88 -14.02
C ILE A 297 16.09 -6.35 -15.10
N ALA A 298 17.39 -6.28 -14.82
CA ALA A 298 18.39 -5.83 -15.81
C ALA A 298 18.43 -6.74 -17.06
N GLU A 299 18.29 -8.05 -16.89
CA GLU A 299 18.15 -8.99 -18.02
C GLU A 299 16.91 -8.70 -18.86
N LEU A 300 15.76 -8.53 -18.22
CA LEU A 300 14.49 -8.25 -18.91
C LEU A 300 14.53 -6.89 -19.62
N GLU A 301 15.13 -5.88 -19.00
CA GLU A 301 15.35 -4.57 -19.64
C GLU A 301 16.24 -4.69 -20.88
N THR A 302 17.28 -5.53 -20.82
CA THR A 302 18.16 -5.80 -21.95
C THR A 302 17.43 -6.57 -23.05
N GLU A 303 16.61 -7.56 -22.70
CA GLU A 303 15.77 -8.30 -23.66
C GLU A 303 14.75 -7.39 -24.35
N VAL A 304 14.06 -6.54 -23.59
CA VAL A 304 13.15 -5.52 -24.12
C VAL A 304 13.89 -4.55 -25.06
N LYS A 305 15.11 -4.14 -24.71
CA LYS A 305 15.95 -3.30 -25.58
C LYS A 305 16.36 -4.01 -26.87
N ASN A 306 16.73 -5.29 -26.79
CA ASN A 306 17.11 -6.09 -27.95
C ASN A 306 15.92 -6.37 -28.88
N LEU A 307 14.73 -6.63 -28.33
CA LEU A 307 13.49 -6.77 -29.09
C LEU A 307 13.08 -5.47 -29.77
N LYS A 308 13.35 -4.31 -29.15
CA LYS A 308 13.18 -3.00 -29.79
C LYS A 308 14.21 -2.73 -30.89
N GLY A 309 15.42 -3.29 -30.80
CA GLY A 309 16.47 -3.15 -31.81
C GLY A 309 16.36 -4.11 -33.01
N SER A 310 15.77 -5.29 -32.83
CA SER A 310 15.69 -6.32 -33.87
C SER A 310 14.55 -6.16 -34.87
N ALA A 311 13.68 -5.14 -34.71
CA ALA A 311 12.67 -4.78 -35.69
C ALA A 311 13.22 -4.03 -36.93
N GLY A 312 14.54 -3.79 -37.04
CA GLY A 312 15.16 -3.05 -38.15
C GLY A 312 16.37 -3.69 -38.85
N ASP A 313 16.93 -4.80 -38.35
CA ASP A 313 18.25 -5.29 -38.82
C ASP A 313 18.21 -6.27 -40.01
N THR A 314 17.04 -6.59 -40.56
CA THR A 314 16.91 -7.43 -41.77
C THR A 314 16.47 -6.70 -43.03
N THR A 315 16.34 -5.37 -43.01
CA THR A 315 16.08 -4.60 -44.23
C THR A 315 17.37 -4.03 -44.81
N ASN A 316 17.82 -4.61 -45.93
CA ASN A 316 18.90 -4.08 -46.76
C ASN A 316 18.71 -2.57 -47.05
N PRO A 317 19.78 -1.76 -47.10
CA PRO A 317 19.67 -0.35 -47.44
C PRO A 317 19.22 -0.20 -48.89
N VAL A 318 18.07 0.44 -49.10
CA VAL A 318 17.56 0.76 -50.43
C VAL A 318 18.46 1.84 -51.04
N ASN A 319 19.28 1.41 -51.99
CA ASN A 319 20.12 2.27 -52.81
C ASN A 319 19.21 3.13 -53.69
N SER A 320 19.28 4.45 -53.53
CA SER A 320 18.53 5.38 -54.36
C SER A 320 19.13 5.38 -55.78
N LYS A 321 18.55 4.60 -56.69
CA LYS A 321 18.33 4.96 -58.10
C LYS A 321 17.71 3.80 -58.88
N THR A 322 16.79 4.22 -59.73
CA THR A 322 16.28 3.59 -60.96
C THR A 322 15.30 2.41 -60.82
N ASP A 323 14.07 2.77 -61.15
CA ASP A 323 13.18 2.09 -62.10
C ASP A 323 12.14 1.10 -61.57
N ASN A 324 10.91 1.63 -61.56
CA ASN A 324 9.62 1.06 -61.95
C ASN A 324 9.14 -0.30 -61.42
N ASP A 325 7.87 -0.24 -61.00
CA ASP A 325 6.89 -1.31 -60.83
C ASP A 325 6.89 -2.07 -59.50
N SER A 326 6.10 -1.55 -58.54
CA SER A 326 4.96 -2.27 -57.94
C SER A 326 4.31 -1.47 -56.81
N GLU A 327 2.97 -1.39 -56.84
CA GLU A 327 2.10 -0.78 -55.83
C GLU A 327 2.22 -1.49 -54.47
N GLY A 328 2.31 -0.73 -53.36
CA GLY A 328 2.36 -1.27 -52.00
C GLY A 328 2.36 -0.22 -50.88
N THR A 329 1.16 0.27 -50.52
CA THR A 329 0.68 0.90 -49.26
C THR A 329 1.56 1.93 -48.53
N GLY A 330 1.34 3.22 -48.80
CA GLY A 330 1.80 4.38 -48.01
C GLY A 330 0.77 4.90 -46.97
N ASP A 331 -0.22 4.08 -46.60
CA ASP A 331 -1.40 4.52 -45.82
C ASP A 331 -1.15 4.57 -44.31
N GLU A 332 -0.58 3.53 -43.69
CA GLU A 332 -0.59 3.39 -42.22
C GLU A 332 0.19 4.48 -41.47
N HIS A 333 1.34 4.92 -41.98
CA HIS A 333 2.12 5.99 -41.35
C HIS A 333 1.42 7.36 -41.49
N THR A 334 0.73 7.56 -42.60
CA THR A 334 -0.02 8.80 -42.87
C THR A 334 -1.30 8.82 -42.03
N GLU A 335 -1.96 7.69 -41.87
CA GLU A 335 -3.11 7.51 -40.98
C GLU A 335 -2.74 7.71 -39.51
N PHE A 336 -1.60 7.16 -39.05
CA PHE A 336 -1.13 7.38 -37.69
C PHE A 336 -0.87 8.87 -37.40
N LEU A 337 -0.19 9.57 -38.30
CA LEU A 337 0.07 11.01 -38.17
C LEU A 337 -1.23 11.83 -38.16
N ASN A 338 -2.17 11.50 -39.05
CA ASN A 338 -3.46 12.19 -39.13
C ASN A 338 -4.34 11.93 -37.89
N ALA A 339 -4.29 10.72 -37.33
CA ALA A 339 -4.96 10.36 -36.09
C ALA A 339 -4.38 11.14 -34.90
N ALA A 340 -3.05 11.22 -34.80
CA ALA A 340 -2.36 11.98 -33.75
C ALA A 340 -2.68 13.49 -33.82
N ILE A 341 -2.67 14.07 -35.02
CA ILE A 341 -3.02 15.49 -35.25
C ILE A 341 -4.49 15.76 -34.89
N SER A 342 -5.40 14.83 -35.22
CA SER A 342 -6.82 14.98 -34.93
C SER A 342 -7.11 14.88 -33.44
N ALA A 343 -6.48 13.95 -32.73
CA ALA A 343 -6.59 13.83 -31.27
C ALA A 343 -6.10 15.10 -30.57
N ARG A 344 -4.98 15.68 -31.03
CA ARG A 344 -4.44 16.94 -30.49
C ARG A 344 -5.41 18.11 -30.66
N LYS A 345 -5.99 18.26 -31.85
CA LYS A 345 -7.02 19.28 -32.10
C LYS A 345 -8.26 19.12 -31.23
N MET A 346 -8.65 17.88 -30.89
CA MET A 346 -9.77 17.67 -29.98
C MET A 346 -9.41 18.07 -28.56
N TYR A 347 -8.21 17.74 -28.09
CA TYR A 347 -7.70 18.13 -26.78
C TYR A 347 -7.61 19.66 -26.61
N ASP A 348 -7.01 20.35 -27.59
CA ASP A 348 -6.83 21.81 -27.55
C ASP A 348 -8.17 22.60 -27.63
N ASN A 349 -9.29 21.93 -27.97
CA ASN A 349 -10.63 22.52 -28.04
C ASN A 349 -11.53 22.17 -26.84
N LEU A 350 -11.02 21.45 -25.84
CA LEU A 350 -11.76 21.23 -24.60
C LEU A 350 -11.81 22.54 -23.81
N PRO A 351 -13.00 22.98 -23.34
CA PRO A 351 -13.10 24.17 -22.50
C PRO A 351 -12.45 23.93 -21.14
N ASP A 352 -11.77 24.96 -20.64
CA ASP A 352 -11.10 25.01 -19.31
C ASP A 352 -12.02 24.60 -18.15
#